data_AF-A0A9X1R019-F1
#
_entry.id   AF-A0A9X1R019-F1
#
_cell.length_a   1.000
_cell.length_b   1.000
_cell.length_c   1.000
_cell.angle_alpha   90.00
_cell.angle_beta   90.00
_cell.angle_gamma   90.00
#
_symmetry.space_group_name_H-M   'P 1'
#
loop_
_entity.id
_entity.type
_entity.pdbx_description
1 polymer ?
#
loop_
_entity_poly.entity_id
_entity_poly.type
_entity_poly.pdbx_seq_one_letter_code
_entity_poly.pdbx_strand_id
1 'polypeptide(L)' 'MENLNNLYQTIMYIGGVVYAYCTDFTINLANLTGTSYYEINFFFFCVLFPLLIIVLPVIAVILKYRLRGLKKRTGLYSVP' A
#
# COMPACT_ATOMS: atom_id res chain seq x y z
N MET A 1 10.02 8.77 31.25
CA MET A 1 9.11 9.86 30.82
C MET A 1 9.67 10.62 29.62
N GLU A 2 10.92 11.08 29.66
CA GLU A 2 11.58 11.81 28.55
C GLU A 2 11.65 11.01 27.23
N ASN A 3 12.13 9.76 27.27
CA ASN A 3 12.18 8.89 26.08
C ASN A 3 10.80 8.65 25.43
N LEU A 4 9.74 8.58 26.22
CA LEU A 4 8.39 8.40 25.72
C LEU A 4 7.88 9.66 25.01
N ASN A 5 8.19 10.85 25.55
CA ASN A 5 7.86 12.13 24.91
C ASN A 5 8.64 12.29 23.59
N ASN A 6 9.92 11.96 23.58
CA ASN A 6 10.76 12.04 22.36
C ASN A 6 10.25 11.11 21.25
N LEU A 7 9.84 9.88 21.60
CA LEU A 7 9.22 8.96 20.65
C LEU A 7 7.91 9.52 20.10
N TYR A 8 7.05 10.07 20.96
CA TYR A 8 5.78 10.67 20.53
C TYR A 8 6.01 11.83 19.56
N GLN A 9 6.93 12.75 19.87
CA GLN A 9 7.28 13.85 18.98
C GLN A 9 7.79 13.36 17.63
N THR A 10 8.63 12.32 17.64
CA THR A 10 9.17 11.72 16.40
C THR A 10 8.06 11.13 15.55
N ILE A 11 7.13 10.38 16.14
CA ILE A 11 5.99 9.79 15.42
C ILE A 11 5.10 10.89 14.82
N MET A 12 4.80 11.94 15.59
CA MET A 12 3.98 13.06 15.13
C MET A 12 4.67 13.81 13.99
N TYR A 13 5.98 14.05 14.08
CA TYR A 13 6.75 14.70 13.03
C TYR A 13 6.75 13.89 11.74
N ILE A 14 7.08 12.60 11.81
CA ILE A 14 7.11 11.72 10.63
C ILE A 14 5.70 11.62 10.03
N GLY A 15 4.68 11.43 10.87
CA GLY A 15 3.28 11.38 10.42
C GLY A 15 2.86 12.65 9.70
N GLY A 16 3.24 13.83 10.23
CA GLY A 16 2.98 15.11 9.59
C GLY A 16 3.68 15.27 8.24
N VAL A 17 4.96 14.89 8.15
CA VAL A 17 5.73 14.95 6.88
C VAL A 17 5.11 14.03 5.82
N VAL A 18 4.78 12.80 6.19
CA VAL A 18 4.16 11.83 5.28
C VAL A 18 2.79 12.33 4.82
N TYR A 19 1.96 12.81 5.75
CA TYR A 19 0.64 13.35 5.43
C TYR A 19 0.72 14.54 4.47
N ALA A 20 1.63 15.49 4.73
CA ALA A 20 1.83 16.65 3.87
C ALA A 20 2.25 16.22 2.45
N TYR A 21 3.24 15.33 2.33
CA TYR A 21 3.69 14.83 1.04
C TYR A 21 2.58 14.12 0.25
N CYS A 22 1.82 13.24 0.91
CA CYS A 22 0.70 12.54 0.27
C CYS A 22 -0.42 13.49 -0.15
N THR A 23 -0.70 14.52 0.65
CA THR A 23 -1.70 15.54 0.35
C THR A 23 -1.28 16.38 -0.84
N ASP A 24 -0.03 16.86 -0.86
CA ASP A 24 0.54 17.62 -1.97
C ASP A 24 0.54 16.82 -3.27
N PHE A 25 0.90 15.53 -3.20
CA PHE A 25 0.81 14.63 -4.34
C PHE A 25 -0.63 14.55 -4.90
N THR A 26 -1.61 14.37 -4.02
CA THR A 26 -3.02 14.28 -4.39
C THR A 26 -3.51 15.58 -5.04
N ILE A 27 -3.15 16.73 -4.47
CA ILE A 27 -3.50 18.05 -5.01
C ILE A 27 -2.85 18.27 -6.39
N ASN A 28 -1.57 17.93 -6.53
CA ASN A 28 -0.88 18.06 -7.81
C ASN A 28 -1.47 17.14 -8.89
N LEU A 29 -1.88 15.92 -8.51
CA LEU A 29 -2.58 15.01 -9.41
C LEU A 29 -3.96 15.55 -9.81
N ALA A 30 -4.70 16.14 -8.87
CA ALA A 30 -5.96 16.80 -9.14
C ALA A 30 -5.78 17.94 -10.15
N ASN A 31 -4.77 18.79 -9.94
CA ASN A 31 -4.42 19.87 -10.87
C ASN A 31 -4.00 19.34 -12.26
N LEU A 32 -3.20 18.27 -12.31
CA LEU A 32 -2.75 17.67 -13.57
C LEU A 32 -3.90 17.05 -14.38
N THR A 33 -4.87 16.45 -13.69
CA THR A 33 -6.02 15.78 -14.31
C THR A 33 -7.22 16.71 -14.52
N GLY A 34 -7.15 17.96 -14.04
CA GLY A 34 -8.28 18.90 -14.05
C GLY A 34 -9.46 18.48 -13.17
N THR A 35 -9.21 17.63 -12.16
CA THR A 35 -10.23 17.14 -11.23
C THR A 35 -10.12 17.85 -9.88
N SER A 36 -11.11 17.65 -9.01
CA SER A 36 -11.05 18.18 -7.65
C SER A 36 -10.24 17.26 -6.71
N TYR A 37 -9.62 17.86 -5.69
CA TYR A 37 -8.95 17.12 -4.61
C TYR A 37 -9.86 16.06 -3.97
N TYR A 38 -11.16 16.35 -3.82
CA TYR A 38 -12.13 15.42 -3.26
C TYR A 38 -12.36 14.18 -4.14
N GLU A 39 -12.37 14.35 -5.47
CA GLU A 39 -12.52 13.24 -6.41
C GLU A 39 -11.30 12.31 -6.39
N ILE A 40 -10.10 12.88 -6.36
CA ILE A 40 -8.87 12.07 -6.28
C ILE A 40 -8.77 11.36 -4.91
N ASN A 41 -9.16 12.03 -3.82
CA ASN A 41 -9.27 11.39 -2.51
C ASN A 41 -10.25 10.22 -2.53
N PHE A 42 -11.45 10.42 -3.09
CA PHE A 42 -12.44 9.36 -3.24
C PHE A 42 -11.87 8.19 -4.05
N PHE A 43 -11.20 8.48 -5.16
CA PHE A 43 -10.56 7.45 -5.98
C PHE A 43 -9.54 6.64 -5.18
N PHE A 44 -8.64 7.29 -4.43
CA PHE A 44 -7.68 6.55 -3.61
C PHE A 44 -8.38 5.71 -2.54
N PHE A 45 -9.14 6.34 -1.65
CA PHE A 45 -9.61 5.67 -0.43
C PHE A 45 -10.80 4.75 -0.65
N CYS A 46 -11.71 5.09 -1.57
CA CYS A 46 -12.94 4.32 -1.78
C CYS A 46 -12.84 3.36 -2.97
N VAL A 47 -11.89 3.55 -3.89
CA VAL A 47 -11.75 2.69 -5.07
C VAL A 47 -10.43 1.94 -5.05
N LEU A 48 -9.29 2.65 -5.12
CA LEU A 48 -7.98 2.03 -5.30
C LEU A 48 -7.57 1.17 -4.09
N PHE A 49 -7.66 1.70 -2.88
CA PHE A 49 -7.26 0.98 -1.66
C PHE A 49 -8.09 -0.30 -1.46
N PRO A 50 -9.44 -0.26 -1.47
CA PRO A 50 -10.26 -1.47 -1.38
C PRO A 50 -9.95 -2.47 -2.49
N LEU A 51 -9.76 -1.99 -3.73
CA LEU A 51 -9.41 -2.85 -4.86
C LEU A 51 -8.06 -3.55 -4.62
N LEU A 52 -7.02 -2.83 -4.19
CA LEU A 52 -5.70 -3.41 -3.91
C LEU A 52 -5.76 -4.45 -2.79
N ILE A 53 -6.53 -4.16 -1.73
CA ILE A 53 -6.74 -5.09 -0.60
C ILE A 53 -7.39 -6.40 -1.07
N ILE A 54 -8.22 -6.38 -2.11
CA ILE A 54 -8.86 -7.60 -2.65
C ILE A 54 -7.97 -8.28 -3.68
N VAL A 55 -7.43 -7.50 -4.63
CA VAL A 55 -6.71 -8.02 -5.79
C VAL A 55 -5.37 -8.63 -5.40
N LEU A 56 -4.60 -8.01 -4.50
CA LEU A 56 -3.27 -8.52 -4.14
C LEU A 56 -3.33 -9.89 -3.45
N PRO A 57 -4.21 -10.16 -2.47
CA PRO A 57 -4.38 -11.50 -1.91
C PRO A 57 -4.84 -12.53 -2.95
N VAL A 58 -5.77 -12.16 -3.83
CA VAL A 58 -6.21 -13.06 -4.91
C VAL A 58 -5.04 -13.44 -5.81
N ILE A 59 -4.23 -12.46 -6.23
CA ILE A 59 -3.00 -12.69 -7.00
C ILE A 59 -2.06 -13.60 -6.21
N ALA A 60 -1.80 -13.31 -4.94
CA ALA A 60 -0.89 -14.11 -4.10
C ALA A 60 -1.34 -15.57 -3.99
N VAL A 61 -2.65 -15.81 -3.85
CA VAL A 61 -3.24 -17.14 -3.82
C VAL A 61 -3.06 -17.86 -5.16
N ILE A 62 -3.34 -17.20 -6.29
CA ILE A 62 -3.12 -17.76 -7.63
C ILE A 62 -1.64 -18.13 -7.82
N LEU A 63 -0.72 -17.24 -7.46
CA LEU A 63 0.72 -17.49 -7.56
C LEU A 63 1.13 -18.69 -6.71
N LYS A 64 0.60 -18.82 -5.48
CA LYS A 64 0.88 -19.96 -4.59
C LYS A 64 0.42 -21.28 -5.21
N TYR A 65 -0.76 -21.33 -5.83
CA TYR A 65 -1.24 -22.54 -6.51
C TYR A 65 -0.38 -22.89 -7.74
N ARG A 66 0.00 -21.90 -8.54
CA ARG A 66 0.89 -22.12 -9.70
C ARG A 66 2.25 -22.64 -9.27
N LEU A 67 2.86 -22.05 -8.23
CA LEU A 67 4.14 -22.49 -7.68
C LEU A 67 4.08 -23.93 -7.16
N ARG A 68 2.99 -24.34 -6.51
CA ARG A 68 2.80 -25.74 -6.08
C ARG A 68 2.76 -26.71 -7.27
N GLY A 69 2.08 -26.31 -8.35
CA GLY A 69 2.05 -27.09 -9.60
C GLY A 69 3.42 -27.23 -10.24
N LEU A 70 4.23 -26.15 -10.24
CA LEU A 70 5.61 -26.18 -10.74
C LEU A 70 6.52 -27.03 -9.86
N LYS A 71 6.49 -26.88 -8.54
CA LYS A 71 7.32 -27.67 -7.59
C LYS A 71 7.09 -29.18 -7.74
N LYS A 72 5.86 -29.60 -8.02
CA LYS A 72 5.54 -31.02 -8.30
C LYS A 72 6.16 -31.52 -9.62
N ARG A 73 6.28 -30.65 -10.64
CA ARG A 73 6.83 -31.00 -11.95
C ARG A 73 8.35 -30.99 -12.00
N THR A 74 9.01 -30.09 -11.26
CA THR A 74 10.47 -30.00 -11.20
C THR A 74 11.12 -30.95 -10.18
N GLY A 75 10.34 -31.78 -9.47
CA GLY A 75 10.89 -32.79 -8.56
C GLY A 75 11.66 -32.21 -7.36
N LEU A 76 11.49 -30.91 -7.04
CA LEU A 76 12.16 -30.22 -5.93
C LEU A 76 11.57 -30.61 -4.55
N TYR A 77 11.43 -31.91 -4.31
CA TYR A 77 11.00 -32.55 -3.07
C TYR A 77 12.20 -32.91 -2.18
N SER A 78 13.31 -32.17 -2.27
CA SER A 78 14.56 -32.48 -1.57
C SER A 78 15.29 -31.22 -1.09
N VAL A 79 14.63 -30.36 -0.34
CA VAL A 79 15.36 -29.45 0.56
C VAL A 79 14.61 -29.45 1.90
N PRO A 80 15.27 -29.85 3.00
CA PRO A 80 14.66 -30.06 4.31
C PRO A 80 14.00 -28.81 4.89
#